data_AF-A0A7C3YB50-F1
#
_entry.id   AF-A0A7C3YB50-F1
#
_cell.length_a   1.000
_cell.length_b   1.000
_cell.length_c   1.000
_cell.angle_alpha   90.00
_cell.angle_beta   90.00
_cell.angle_gamma   90.00
#
_symmetry.space_group_name_H-M   'P 1'
#
loop_
_entity.id
_entity.type
_entity.pdbx_description
1 polymer ?
#
loop_
_entity_poly.entity_id
_entity_poly.type
_entity_poly.pdbx_seq_one_letter_code
_entity_poly.pdbx_strand_id
1 'polypeptide(L)' 'TNLEHAKIMGEVSEGMILAAVNDKDVILIKPEKEIPNGSRIS' A
#
# COMPACT_ATOMS: atom_id res chain seq x y z
N THR A 1 -4.79 6.69 4.70
CA THR A 1 -4.04 7.33 3.61
C THR A 1 -3.67 8.73 4.06
N ASN A 2 -2.40 8.94 4.41
CA ASN A 2 -1.94 10.22 5.00
C ASN A 2 -0.40 10.34 4.97
N LEU A 3 0.27 9.58 4.12
CA LEU A 3 1.71 9.73 3.96
C LEU A 3 1.97 11.06 3.25
N GLU A 4 3.07 11.73 3.62
CA GLU A 4 3.55 12.86 2.85
C GLU A 4 3.92 12.40 1.44
N HIS A 5 3.61 13.22 0.43
CA HIS A 5 3.88 12.88 -0.96
C HIS A 5 5.38 12.81 -1.23
N ALA A 6 5.77 11.90 -2.12
CA ALA A 6 7.16 11.74 -2.53
C ALA A 6 7.29 11.83 -4.05
N LYS A 7 8.38 12.43 -4.54
CA LYS A 7 8.69 12.45 -5.97
C LYS A 7 9.59 11.27 -6.32
N ILE A 8 9.18 10.43 -7.26
CA ILE A 8 9.92 9.25 -7.71
C ILE A 8 10.08 9.35 -9.23
N MET A 9 11.33 9.49 -9.69
CA MET A 9 11.66 9.59 -11.13
C MET A 9 10.88 10.69 -11.88
N GLY A 10 10.55 11.79 -11.21
CA GLY A 10 9.80 12.90 -11.81
C GLY A 10 8.30 12.89 -11.49
N GLU A 11 7.75 11.73 -11.12
CA GLU A 11 6.33 11.54 -10.82
C GLU A 11 6.02 11.72 -9.33
N VAL A 12 4.81 12.17 -9.02
CA VAL A 12 4.36 12.33 -7.62
C VAL A 12 3.64 11.07 -7.16
N SER A 13 4.18 10.43 -6.12
CA SER A 13 3.54 9.34 -5.41
C SER A 13 2.77 9.88 -4.20
N GLU A 14 1.46 9.65 -4.18
CA GLU A 14 0.54 10.12 -3.12
C GLU A 14 0.31 9.07 -2.02
N GLY A 15 0.97 7.91 -2.12
CA GLY A 15 0.79 6.82 -1.17
C GLY A 15 1.57 5.57 -1.56
N MET A 16 1.45 4.54 -0.72
CA MET A 16 2.15 3.27 -0.89
C MET A 16 1.22 2.09 -0.64
N ILE A 17 1.49 0.97 -1.32
CA ILE A 17 0.83 -0.31 -1.09
C ILE A 17 1.60 -1.08 -0.02
N LEU A 18 0.90 -1.69 0.93
CA LEU A 18 1.52 -2.48 1.99
C LEU A 18 1.80 -3.92 1.51
N ALA A 19 3.00 -4.41 1.82
CA ALA A 19 3.43 -5.77 1.53
C ALA A 19 4.18 -6.35 2.74
N ALA A 20 4.02 -7.65 2.97
CA ALA A 20 4.92 -8.42 3.82
C ALA A 20 6.17 -8.78 3.00
N VAL A 21 7.35 -8.55 3.56
CA VAL A 21 8.63 -8.76 2.88
C VAL A 21 9.58 -9.55 3.77
N ASN A 22 10.24 -10.55 3.17
CA ASN A 22 11.43 -11.19 3.72
C ASN A 22 12.50 -11.30 2.61
N ASP A 23 13.63 -11.97 2.88
CA ASP A 23 14.74 -12.06 1.92
C ASP A 23 14.39 -12.76 0.59
N LYS A 24 13.30 -13.53 0.54
CA LYS A 24 12.91 -14.37 -0.62
C LYS A 24 11.60 -13.94 -1.26
N ASP A 25 10.68 -13.42 -0.45
CA ASP A 25 9.29 -13.25 -0.81
C ASP A 25 8.81 -11.82 -0.57
N VAL A 26 7.97 -11.36 -1.48
CA VAL A 26 7.21 -10.12 -1.39
C VAL A 26 5.75 -10.45 -1.65
N ILE A 27 4.89 -10.24 -0.64
CA ILE A 27 3.48 -10.60 -0.69
C ILE A 27 2.64 -9.37 -0.38
N LEU A 28 1.76 -8.97 -1.31
CA LEU A 28 0.83 -7.86 -1.10
C LEU A 28 -0.17 -8.20 0.02
N ILE A 29 -0.36 -7.26 0.95
CA ILE A 29 -1.41 -7.38 1.96
C ILE A 29 -2.75 -7.13 1.28
N LYS A 30 -3.70 -8.06 1.47
CA LYS A 30 -5.07 -7.97 0.97
C LYS A 30 -6.05 -8.41 2.05
N PRO A 31 -7.29 -7.89 2.06
CA PRO A 31 -8.34 -8.41 2.94
C PRO A 31 -8.68 -9.84 2.55
N GLU A 32 -9.06 -10.67 3.52
CA GLU A 32 -9.44 -12.06 3.28
C GLU A 32 -10.76 -12.19 2.49
N LYS A 33 -11.63 -11.19 2.62
CA LYS A 33 -12.94 -11.11 1.95
C LYS A 33 -13.03 -9.83 1.14
N GLU A 34 -13.94 -9.81 0.19
CA GLU A 34 -14.28 -8.59 -0.54
C GLU A 34 -14.93 -7.58 0.44
N ILE A 35 -14.42 -6.36 0.42
CA ILE A 35 -14.90 -5.26 1.26
C ILE A 35 -15.04 -3.99 0.39
N PRO A 36 -15.91 -3.04 0.76
CA PRO A 36 -16.06 -1.81 0.00
C PRO A 36 -14.75 -1.01 -0.13
N ASN A 37 -14.53 -0.38 -1.28
CA ASN A 37 -13.41 0.54 -1.48
C ASN A 37 -13.39 1.64 -0.41
N GLY A 38 -12.20 1.95 0.11
CA GLY A 38 -12.02 2.94 1.17
C GLY A 38 -12.35 2.42 2.59
N SER A 39 -12.68 1.13 2.74
CA SER A 39 -12.79 0.50 4.06
C SER A 39 -11.52 0.73 4.87
N ARG A 40 -11.66 1.35 6.05
CA ARG A 40 -10.53 1.74 6.88
C ARG A 40 -10.05 0.57 7.73
N ILE A 41 -8.74 0.32 7.70
CA ILE A 41 -8.07 -0.56 8.65
C ILE A 41 -7.83 0.22 9.95
N SER A 42 -8.21 -0.36 11.10
CA SER A 42 -8.07 0.23 12.45
C SER A 42 -7.02 -0.50 13.26
#